data_AF-A0A447TNJ9-F1
#
_entry.id   AF-A0A447TNJ9-F1
#
_cell.length_a   1.000
_cell.length_b   1.000
_cell.length_c   1.000
_cell.angle_alpha   90.00
_cell.angle_beta   90.00
_cell.angle_gamma   90.00
#
_symmetry.space_group_name_H-M   'P 1'
#
loop_
_entity.id
_entity.type
_entity.pdbx_description
1 polymer ?
#
loop_
_entity_poly.entity_id
_entity_poly.type
_entity_poly.pdbx_seq_one_letter_code
_entity_poly.pdbx_strand_id
1 'polypeptide(L)' 'MEVKTQSCVVAGKRAVAVTEQNIEWNNKGTLVQITRGGIWWV' A
#
# COMPACT_ATOMS: atom_id res chain seq x y z
N MET A 1 -14.97 -2.68 8.33
CA MET A 1 -14.46 -4.02 7.91
C MET A 1 -12.95 -3.93 7.85
N GLU A 2 -12.23 -4.72 8.64
CA GLU A 2 -10.77 -4.67 8.64
C GLU A 2 -10.18 -5.46 7.47
N VAL A 3 -9.28 -4.83 6.71
CA VAL A 3 -8.60 -5.42 5.56
C VAL A 3 -7.09 -5.31 5.78
N LYS A 4 -6.41 -6.45 5.86
CA LYS A 4 -4.95 -6.51 5.94
C LYS A 4 -4.35 -6.37 4.54
N THR A 5 -3.35 -5.50 4.42
CA THR A 5 -2.67 -5.19 3.16
C THR A 5 -1.16 -5.12 3.39
N GLN A 6 -0.39 -5.24 2.31
CA GLN A 6 1.05 -5.02 2.34
C GLN A 6 1.37 -3.77 1.53
N SER A 7 2.08 -2.84 2.16
CA SER A 7 2.42 -1.54 1.59
C SER A 7 3.93 -1.43 1.35
N CYS A 8 4.31 -0.93 0.18
CA CYS A 8 5.69 -0.58 -0.13
C CYS A 8 6.00 0.82 0.41
N VAL A 9 6.73 0.92 1.52
CA VAL A 9 6.98 2.19 2.23
C VAL A 9 8.45 2.58 2.15
N VAL A 10 8.71 3.87 1.97
CA VAL A 10 10.06 4.46 2.04
C VAL A 10 10.15 5.29 3.32
N ALA A 11 11.00 4.86 4.25
CA ALA A 11 11.18 5.51 5.56
C ALA A 11 12.35 6.52 5.58
N GLY A 12 13.19 6.54 4.54
CA GLY A 12 14.35 7.43 4.46
C GLY A 12 15.21 7.16 3.21
N LYS A 13 16.36 7.84 3.11
CA LYS A 13 17.27 7.70 1.95
C LYS A 13 17.75 6.24 1.83
N ARG A 14 17.32 5.55 0.75
CA ARG A 14 17.55 4.10 0.48
C ARG A 14 16.91 3.13 1.50
N ALA A 15 16.10 3.61 2.43
CA ALA A 15 15.40 2.76 3.39
C ALA A 15 14.00 2.45 2.85
N VAL A 16 13.89 1.32 2.13
CA VAL A 16 12.64 0.83 1.55
C VAL A 16 12.29 -0.50 2.21
N ALA A 17 11.03 -0.66 2.63
CA ALA A 17 10.54 -1.89 3.24
C ALA A 17 9.09 -2.17 2.79
N VAL A 18 8.72 -3.44 2.78
CA VAL A 18 7.33 -3.87 2.63
C VAL A 18 6.78 -4.08 4.04
N THR A 19 5.75 -3.32 4.43
CA THR A 19 5.15 -3.39 5.77
C THR A 19 3.69 -3.79 5.69
N GLU A 20 3.23 -4.57 6.65
CA GLU A 20 1.81 -4.90 6.78
C GLU A 20 1.04 -3.72 7.36
N GLN A 21 -0.07 -3.38 6.73
CA GLN A 21 -0.95 -2.29 7.14
C GLN A 21 -2.39 -2.77 7.17
N ASN A 22 -3.10 -2.45 8.25
CA ASN A 22 -4.53 -2.73 8.40
C ASN A 22 -5.33 -1.49 8.02
N ILE A 23 -6.34 -1.66 7.17
CA ILE A 23 -7.23 -0.58 6.73
C ILE A 23 -8.64 -0.92 7.21
N GLU A 24 -9.30 0.05 7.84
CA GLU A 24 -10.71 -0.08 8.19
C GLU A 24 -11.59 0.46 7.06
N TRP A 25 -12.20 -0.46 6.31
CA TRP A 25 -13.16 -0.13 5.28
C TRP A 25 -14.54 0.21 5.87
N ASN A 26 -14.95 1.47 5.75
CA ASN A 26 -16.20 2.02 6.33
C ASN A 26 -17.22 2.45 5.26
N ASN A 27 -17.25 1.77 4.10
CA ASN A 27 -18.16 2.06 2.97
C ASN A 27 -18.10 3.52 2.46
N LYS A 28 -17.00 4.22 2.71
CA LYS A 28 -16.74 5.58 2.22
C LYS A 28 -15.65 5.51 1.16
N GLY A 29 -15.99 5.80 -0.10
CA GLY A 29 -15.07 5.73 -1.27
C GLY A 29 -15.18 4.40 -2.03
N THR A 30 -14.04 3.82 -2.46
CA THR A 30 -13.99 2.46 -3.03
C THR A 30 -12.73 1.70 -2.60
N LEU A 31 -12.89 0.46 -2.14
CA LEU A 31 -11.78 -0.45 -1.89
C LEU A 31 -11.31 -1.06 -3.23
N VAL A 32 -10.02 -0.94 -3.54
CA VAL A 32 -9.44 -1.45 -4.80
C VAL A 32 -8.33 -2.45 -4.53
N GLN A 33 -8.26 -3.48 -5.37
CA GLN A 33 -7.15 -4.44 -5.37
C GLN A 33 -6.11 -4.03 -6.41
N ILE A 34 -4.92 -3.69 -5.95
CA ILE A 34 -3.80 -3.32 -6.82
C ILE A 34 -3.17 -4.60 -7.40
N THR A 35 -3.09 -4.71 -8.72
CA THR A 35 -2.52 -5.87 -9.42
C THR A 35 -1.12 -5.59 -9.98
N ARG A 36 -0.88 -4.39 -10.52
CA ARG A 36 0.42 -3.97 -11.08
C ARG A 36 0.65 -2.48 -10.82
N GLY A 37 1.88 -2.14 -10.40
CA GLY A 37 2.38 -0.78 -10.31
C GLY A 37 3.67 -0.63 -11.12
N GLY A 38 3.86 0.50 -11.79
CA GLY A 38 5.07 0.79 -12.57
C GLY A 38 5.95 1.82 -11.85
N ILE A 39 7.23 1.52 -11.67
CA ILE A 39 8.24 2.51 -11.29
C ILE A 39 8.94 2.89 -12.58
N TRP A 40 8.79 4.14 -13.01
CA TRP A 40 9.48 4.64 -14.18
C TRP A 40 10.92 5.00 -13.79
N TRP A 41 11.88 4.30 -14.38
CA TRP A 41 13.30 4.59 -14.25
C TRP A 41 13.69 5.50 -15.43
N VAL A 42 13.87 6.80 -15.18
CA VAL A 42 14.59 7.73 -16.09
C VAL A 42 15.99 7.91 -15.55
#